data_AF-A0A7V6Q2D1-F1
#
_entry.id   AF-A0A7V6Q2D1-F1
#
_cell.length_a   1.000
_cell.length_b   1.000
_cell.length_c   1.000
_cell.angle_alpha   90.00
_cell.angle_beta   90.00
_cell.angle_gamma   90.00
#
_symmetry.space_group_name_H-M   'P 1'
#
loop_
_entity.id
_entity.type
_entity.pdbx_description
1 polymer ?
#
loop_
_entity_poly.entity_id
_entity_poly.type
_entity_poly.pdbx_seq_one_letter_code
_entity_poly.pdbx_strand_id
1 'polypeptide(L)'
;MDCCRNKRSIFSYFKNGISKSQCDEREKQSKKRKLVLVGTPNVGKSVIFNYLTGSYVTVSNYPGTTVEVSRGTSKIGNELYEVIDTPGMYSLIPITEEERVTRTLLLEEEPDIVVHVVDAKNLERMLPLTLQLIEAGLPVMLVVNMMDEAERIGRTIDIEKLSRILGIPVAATAAAINRGMTEFKRKVAEYGEKRAA
;
A
#
# COMPACT_ATOMS: atom_id res chain seq x y z
N MET A 1 -56.89 -22.96 -13.22
CA MET A 1 -55.55 -22.37 -13.30
C MET A 1 -54.52 -23.43 -12.91
N ASP A 2 -54.44 -24.44 -13.79
CA ASP A 2 -53.30 -25.19 -14.33
C ASP A 2 -51.93 -25.16 -13.62
N CYS A 3 -51.15 -26.24 -13.52
CA CYS A 3 -51.31 -27.64 -13.90
C CYS A 3 -50.08 -28.40 -13.37
N CYS A 4 -50.27 -29.54 -12.70
CA CYS A 4 -49.22 -30.54 -12.47
C CYS A 4 -48.66 -31.07 -13.80
N ARG A 5 -47.33 -31.18 -13.94
CA ARG A 5 -46.62 -32.22 -14.75
C ARG A 5 -45.13 -32.22 -14.34
N ASN A 6 -44.61 -33.16 -13.55
CA ASN A 6 -44.32 -34.58 -13.80
C ASN A 6 -42.89 -34.86 -14.32
N LYS A 7 -42.17 -35.66 -13.51
CA LYS A 7 -41.04 -36.60 -13.79
C LYS A 7 -39.70 -36.02 -14.28
N ARG A 8 -38.64 -36.11 -13.46
CA ARG A 8 -37.72 -37.27 -13.34
C ARG A 8 -37.06 -37.66 -14.67
N SER A 9 -35.77 -37.34 -14.82
CA SER A 9 -34.67 -38.31 -14.98
C SER A 9 -33.40 -37.66 -15.54
N ILE A 10 -32.27 -37.94 -14.87
CA ILE A 10 -30.83 -37.88 -15.21
C ILE A 10 -30.14 -37.28 -13.96
N PHE A 11 -29.98 -37.97 -12.82
CA PHE A 11 -29.16 -39.14 -12.56
C PHE A 11 -28.06 -39.48 -13.59
N SER A 12 -26.87 -39.75 -13.05
CA SER A 12 -25.59 -40.02 -13.71
C SER A 12 -24.90 -38.72 -14.18
N TYR A 13 -23.84 -38.21 -13.58
CA TYR A 13 -22.76 -38.84 -12.84
C TYR A 13 -22.49 -38.08 -11.53
N PHE A 14 -23.18 -38.53 -10.48
CA PHE A 14 -22.65 -38.49 -9.12
C PHE A 14 -21.52 -39.54 -9.03
N LYS A 15 -20.44 -39.29 -9.76
CA LYS A 15 -19.24 -40.14 -9.84
C LYS A 15 -18.04 -39.22 -9.99
N ASN A 16 -17.77 -38.53 -8.90
CA ASN A 16 -16.46 -38.23 -8.35
C ASN A 16 -16.76 -37.45 -7.07
N GLY A 17 -16.63 -38.14 -5.93
CA GLY A 17 -17.01 -37.63 -4.62
C GLY A 17 -16.26 -36.35 -4.28
N ILE A 18 -16.88 -35.22 -4.57
CA ILE A 18 -16.49 -33.91 -4.06
C ILE A 18 -17.44 -33.63 -2.90
N SER A 19 -16.93 -33.86 -1.70
CA SER A 19 -17.60 -33.49 -0.46
C SER A 19 -17.83 -31.98 -0.44
N LYS A 20 -18.87 -31.53 0.27
CA LYS A 20 -19.15 -30.11 0.55
C LYS A 20 -17.93 -29.37 1.15
N SER A 21 -16.99 -30.10 1.75
CA SER A 21 -15.72 -29.60 2.27
C SER A 21 -14.69 -29.20 1.20
N GLN A 22 -14.84 -29.66 -0.06
CA GLN A 22 -13.91 -29.32 -1.16
C GLN A 22 -14.31 -28.07 -1.95
N CYS A 23 -15.50 -27.51 -1.69
CA CYS A 23 -15.90 -26.18 -2.15
C CYS A 23 -15.43 -25.07 -1.18
N ASP A 24 -15.39 -25.36 0.13
CA ASP A 24 -14.90 -24.42 1.15
C ASP A 24 -13.38 -24.17 1.11
N GLU A 25 -12.59 -25.08 0.54
CA GLU A 25 -11.11 -24.94 0.49
C GLU A 25 -10.62 -23.98 -0.61
N ARG A 26 -11.45 -23.66 -1.62
CA ARG A 26 -11.09 -22.73 -2.71
C ARG A 26 -11.52 -21.27 -2.47
N GLU A 27 -12.33 -21.02 -1.45
CA GLU A 27 -12.83 -19.69 -1.09
C GLU A 27 -12.02 -18.98 0.00
N LYS A 28 -10.91 -19.56 0.49
CA LYS A 28 -9.81 -18.76 1.06
C LYS A 28 -9.04 -18.09 -0.08
N GLN A 29 -9.71 -17.22 -0.84
CA GLN A 29 -9.03 -16.15 -1.56
C GLN A 29 -8.39 -15.29 -0.47
N SER A 30 -7.09 -15.51 -0.25
CA SER A 30 -6.25 -14.66 0.60
C SER A 30 -6.53 -13.20 0.23
N LYS A 31 -7.34 -12.50 1.05
CA LYS A 31 -7.61 -11.07 0.87
C LYS A 31 -6.24 -10.40 0.77
N LYS A 32 -5.93 -9.81 -0.39
CA LYS A 32 -4.65 -9.12 -0.58
C LYS A 32 -4.60 -7.99 0.42
N ARG A 33 -3.53 -7.93 1.20
CA ARG A 33 -3.29 -6.81 2.12
C ARG A 33 -3.02 -5.56 1.30
N LYS A 34 -3.34 -4.38 1.82
CA LYS A 34 -3.20 -3.13 1.06
C LYS A 34 -2.04 -2.30 1.59
N LEU A 35 -1.13 -1.94 0.70
CA LEU A 35 -0.05 -1.00 0.96
C LEU A 35 -0.28 0.24 0.09
N VAL A 36 -0.54 1.37 0.74
CA VAL A 36 -0.77 2.64 0.05
C VAL A 36 0.46 3.53 0.18
N LEU A 37 0.99 4.00 -0.94
CA LEU A 37 2.09 4.97 -1.00
C LEU A 37 1.51 6.38 -0.99
N VAL A 38 1.96 7.20 -0.03
CA VAL A 38 1.57 8.60 0.09
C VAL A 38 2.78 9.50 0.24
N GLY A 39 2.60 10.79 0.01
CA GLY A 39 3.65 11.79 0.12
C GLY A 39 3.49 12.88 -0.94
N THR A 40 4.24 13.96 -0.78
CA THR A 40 4.17 15.10 -1.71
C THR A 40 4.57 14.70 -3.14
N PRO A 41 4.21 15.47 -4.17
CA PRO A 41 4.75 15.28 -5.51
C PRO A 41 6.29 15.18 -5.51
N ASN A 42 6.84 14.40 -6.45
CA ASN A 42 8.27 14.31 -6.75
C ASN A 42 9.19 13.76 -5.64
N VAL A 43 8.68 13.10 -4.59
CA VAL A 43 9.51 12.46 -3.54
C VAL A 43 9.99 11.05 -3.89
N GLY A 44 9.69 10.54 -5.08
CA GLY A 44 10.07 9.20 -5.53
C GLY A 44 9.09 8.07 -5.20
N LYS A 45 7.82 8.38 -4.91
CA LYS A 45 6.76 7.38 -4.69
C LYS A 45 6.69 6.36 -5.83
N SER A 46 6.60 6.81 -7.07
CA SER A 46 6.48 5.91 -8.23
C SER A 46 7.73 5.05 -8.48
N VAL A 47 8.92 5.50 -8.04
CA VAL A 47 10.15 4.67 -8.09
C VAL A 47 10.06 3.54 -7.07
N ILE A 48 9.61 3.84 -5.85
CA ILE A 48 9.36 2.84 -4.80
C ILE A 48 8.24 1.88 -5.22
N PHE A 49 7.17 2.40 -5.82
CA PHE A 49 6.08 1.62 -6.38
C PHE A 49 6.59 0.59 -7.39
N ASN A 50 7.32 1.05 -8.42
CA ASN A 50 7.87 0.19 -9.46
C ASN A 50 8.85 -0.85 -8.91
N TYR A 51 9.66 -0.48 -7.90
CA TYR A 51 10.53 -1.44 -7.23
C TYR A 51 9.73 -2.56 -6.53
N LEU A 52 8.59 -2.22 -5.90
CA LEU A 52 7.76 -3.20 -5.20
C LEU A 52 6.98 -4.09 -6.18
N THR A 53 6.38 -3.52 -7.22
CA THR A 53 5.41 -4.21 -8.09
C THR A 53 6.03 -4.84 -9.33
N GLY A 54 7.20 -4.37 -9.76
CA GLY A 54 7.84 -4.83 -10.99
C GLY A 54 7.05 -4.40 -12.23
N SER A 55 6.81 -5.33 -13.16
CA SER A 55 6.29 -5.01 -14.50
C SER A 55 4.77 -5.03 -14.64
N TYR A 56 4.03 -5.63 -13.71
CA TYR A 56 2.57 -5.78 -13.82
C TYR A 56 1.87 -4.71 -12.97
N VAL A 57 1.53 -3.60 -13.64
CA VAL A 57 0.86 -2.43 -13.08
C VAL A 57 -0.40 -2.14 -13.88
N THR A 58 -1.48 -1.78 -13.20
CA THR A 58 -2.71 -1.25 -13.79
C THR A 58 -2.86 0.21 -13.39
N VAL A 59 -2.99 1.09 -14.38
CA VAL A 59 -3.30 2.50 -14.17
C VAL A 59 -4.75 2.73 -14.59
N SER A 60 -5.53 3.36 -13.72
CA SER A 60 -6.94 3.64 -13.98
C SER A 60 -7.39 4.90 -13.27
N ASN A 61 -8.42 5.55 -13.80
CA ASN A 61 -9.07 6.66 -13.12
C ASN A 61 -9.79 6.19 -11.85
N TYR A 62 -9.65 6.94 -10.77
CA TYR A 62 -10.39 6.70 -9.54
C TYR A 62 -11.90 6.97 -9.79
N PRO A 63 -12.82 6.13 -9.27
CA PRO A 63 -14.23 6.16 -9.65
C PRO A 63 -14.86 7.56 -9.57
N GLY A 64 -15.48 7.98 -10.68
CA GLY A 64 -16.15 9.28 -10.77
C GLY A 64 -15.23 10.48 -10.88
N THR A 65 -13.93 10.28 -11.13
CA THR A 65 -12.93 11.35 -11.26
C THR A 65 -12.05 11.15 -12.50
N THR A 66 -11.26 12.16 -12.85
CA THR A 66 -10.19 12.07 -13.86
C THR A 66 -8.82 11.80 -13.25
N VAL A 67 -8.77 11.50 -11.94
CA VAL A 67 -7.52 11.33 -11.21
C VAL A 67 -7.04 9.89 -11.37
N GLU A 68 -5.84 9.72 -11.92
CA GLU A 68 -5.24 8.41 -12.10
C GLU A 68 -4.66 7.86 -10.79
N VAL A 69 -4.87 6.56 -10.57
CA VAL A 69 -4.27 5.77 -9.49
C VAL A 69 -3.61 4.54 -10.10
N SER A 70 -2.38 4.25 -9.67
CA SER A 70 -1.66 3.05 -10.11
C SER A 70 -1.77 1.95 -9.06
N ARG A 71 -2.10 0.74 -9.51
CA ARG A 71 -2.21 -0.45 -8.67
C ARG A 71 -1.32 -1.55 -9.20
N GLY A 72 -0.68 -2.27 -8.31
CA GLY A 72 0.12 -3.44 -8.65
C GLY A 72 0.11 -4.45 -7.51
N THR A 73 0.76 -5.58 -7.70
CA THR A 73 0.87 -6.61 -6.66
C THR A 73 2.31 -6.87 -6.29
N SER A 74 2.58 -7.05 -5.00
CA SER A 74 3.92 -7.39 -4.52
C SER A 74 3.86 -8.49 -3.46
N LYS A 75 4.74 -9.48 -3.57
CA LYS A 75 5.01 -10.42 -2.48
C LYS A 75 6.08 -9.82 -1.56
N ILE A 76 5.71 -9.59 -0.30
CA ILE A 76 6.56 -8.99 0.72
C ILE A 76 6.52 -9.90 1.96
N GLY A 77 7.64 -10.54 2.27
CA GLY A 77 7.67 -11.64 3.23
C GLY A 77 6.77 -12.79 2.76
N ASN A 78 5.88 -13.24 3.65
CA ASN A 78 4.90 -14.31 3.36
C ASN A 78 3.56 -13.78 2.84
N GLU A 79 3.38 -12.46 2.79
CA GLU A 79 2.11 -11.81 2.46
C GLU A 79 2.08 -11.33 1.01
N LEU A 80 0.87 -11.34 0.42
CA LEU A 80 0.59 -10.73 -0.88
C LEU A 80 -0.08 -9.37 -0.68
N TYR A 81 0.60 -8.31 -1.11
CA TYR A 81 0.09 -6.95 -1.08
C TYR A 81 -0.47 -6.51 -2.43
N GLU A 82 -1.63 -5.85 -2.41
CA GLU A 82 -1.98 -4.84 -3.39
C GLU A 82 -1.27 -3.54 -3.02
N VAL A 83 -0.39 -3.07 -3.90
CA VAL A 83 0.32 -1.80 -3.74
C VAL A 83 -0.39 -0.75 -4.55
N ILE A 84 -0.65 0.40 -3.95
CA ILE A 84 -1.39 1.51 -4.54
C ILE A 84 -0.52 2.77 -4.50
N ASP A 85 -0.18 3.34 -5.66
CA ASP A 85 0.45 4.66 -5.76
C ASP A 85 -0.64 5.72 -5.90
N THR A 86 -0.66 6.67 -4.96
CA THR A 86 -1.64 7.76 -4.97
C THR A 86 -1.05 9.03 -5.58
N PRO A 87 -1.90 9.96 -6.05
CA PRO A 87 -1.49 11.33 -6.29
C PRO A 87 -0.74 11.94 -5.11
N GLY A 88 0.00 13.01 -5.38
CA GLY A 88 0.71 13.74 -4.34
C GLY A 88 -0.25 14.45 -3.39
N MET A 89 0.10 14.49 -2.11
CA MET A 89 -0.66 15.20 -1.08
C MET A 89 0.29 15.95 -0.14
N TYR A 90 -0.13 17.16 0.29
CA TYR A 90 0.62 17.97 1.27
C TYR A 90 0.00 17.97 2.68
N SER A 91 -1.30 17.69 2.79
CA SER A 91 -2.07 17.72 4.05
C SER A 91 -3.28 16.81 3.94
N LEU A 92 -3.73 16.20 5.05
CA LEU A 92 -5.01 15.48 5.13
C LEU A 92 -6.25 16.38 4.98
N ILE A 93 -6.06 17.70 4.96
CA ILE A 93 -7.08 18.69 4.59
C ILE A 93 -6.87 19.02 3.10
N PRO A 94 -7.65 18.42 2.19
CA PRO A 94 -7.37 18.50 0.76
C PRO A 94 -7.81 19.85 0.20
N ILE A 95 -6.98 20.43 -0.65
CA ILE A 95 -7.29 21.64 -1.42
C ILE A 95 -7.46 21.36 -2.92
N THR A 96 -6.91 20.24 -3.42
CA THR A 96 -7.07 19.79 -4.81
C THR A 96 -7.95 18.55 -4.93
N GLU A 97 -8.35 18.21 -6.16
CA GLU A 97 -9.06 16.96 -6.45
C GLU A 97 -8.18 15.72 -6.23
N GLU A 98 -6.92 15.79 -6.64
CA GLU A 98 -5.91 14.75 -6.41
C GLU A 98 -5.73 14.44 -4.92
N GLU A 99 -5.66 15.48 -4.08
CA GLU A 99 -5.57 15.32 -2.63
C GLU A 99 -6.85 14.75 -2.04
N ARG A 100 -8.02 15.17 -2.54
CA ARG A 100 -9.30 14.62 -2.11
C ARG A 100 -9.39 13.13 -2.44
N VAL A 101 -8.99 12.72 -3.64
CA VAL A 101 -8.95 11.29 -4.02
C VAL A 101 -7.99 10.52 -3.13
N THR A 102 -6.78 11.04 -2.89
CA THR A 102 -5.79 10.40 -2.01
C THR A 102 -6.34 10.23 -0.58
N ARG A 103 -7.00 11.26 -0.04
CA ARG A 103 -7.65 11.20 1.28
C ARG A 103 -8.76 10.16 1.31
N THR A 104 -9.65 10.16 0.33
CA THR A 104 -10.76 9.21 0.25
C THR A 104 -10.22 7.79 0.18
N LEU A 105 -9.18 7.56 -0.64
CA LEU A 105 -8.52 6.26 -0.75
C LEU A 105 -7.97 5.78 0.60
N LEU A 106 -7.31 6.65 1.37
CA LEU A 106 -6.80 6.31 2.70
C LEU A 106 -7.90 5.91 3.69
N LEU A 107 -9.09 6.51 3.58
CA LEU A 107 -10.20 6.29 4.50
C LEU A 107 -11.07 5.09 4.10
N GLU A 108 -11.30 4.89 2.81
CA GLU A 108 -12.23 3.87 2.28
C GLU A 108 -11.55 2.55 1.97
N GLU A 109 -10.27 2.56 1.58
CA GLU A 109 -9.56 1.31 1.25
C GLU A 109 -9.10 0.55 2.49
N GLU A 110 -9.07 1.19 3.67
CA GLU A 110 -8.58 0.62 4.93
C GLU A 110 -7.19 -0.03 4.76
N PRO A 111 -6.15 0.77 4.45
CA PRO A 111 -4.83 0.22 4.19
C PRO A 111 -4.26 -0.51 5.40
N ASP A 112 -3.65 -1.68 5.17
CA ASP A 112 -2.88 -2.40 6.19
C ASP A 112 -1.59 -1.66 6.56
N ILE A 113 -0.99 -0.98 5.58
CA ILE A 113 0.20 -0.16 5.73
C ILE A 113 0.08 1.09 4.87
N VAL A 114 0.32 2.25 5.45
CA VAL A 114 0.51 3.51 4.74
C VAL A 114 2.00 3.83 4.72
N VAL A 115 2.63 3.72 3.56
CA VAL A 115 4.03 4.09 3.37
C VAL A 115 4.08 5.56 2.97
N HIS A 116 4.46 6.42 3.92
CA HIS A 116 4.66 7.84 3.67
C HIS A 116 6.10 8.09 3.21
N VAL A 117 6.26 8.56 1.98
CA VAL A 117 7.55 8.87 1.37
C VAL A 117 7.83 10.37 1.50
N VAL A 118 9.00 10.72 2.01
CA VAL A 118 9.46 12.10 2.17
C VAL A 118 10.86 12.29 1.60
N ASP A 119 11.18 13.50 1.16
CA ASP A 119 12.52 13.89 0.70
C ASP A 119 13.41 14.26 1.89
N ALA A 120 14.55 13.57 2.02
CA ALA A 120 15.57 13.81 3.04
C ALA A 120 16.05 15.28 3.09
N LYS A 121 16.13 15.96 1.95
CA LYS A 121 16.53 17.38 1.89
C LYS A 121 15.46 18.32 2.45
N ASN A 122 14.22 17.87 2.61
CA ASN A 122 13.09 18.70 3.02
C ASN A 122 12.30 18.09 4.19
N LEU A 123 12.94 17.17 4.94
CA LEU A 123 12.31 16.36 5.98
C LEU A 123 11.44 17.20 6.94
N GLU A 124 11.99 18.26 7.52
CA GLU A 124 11.28 19.12 8.49
C GLU A 124 9.97 19.70 7.93
N ARG A 125 9.95 20.05 6.63
CA ARG A 125 8.76 20.61 5.96
C ARG A 125 7.71 19.55 5.65
N MET A 126 8.11 18.27 5.55
CA MET A 126 7.23 17.16 5.18
C MET A 126 6.74 16.34 6.39
N LEU A 127 7.40 16.48 7.55
CA LEU A 127 6.97 15.83 8.80
C LEU A 127 5.55 16.20 9.26
N PRO A 128 5.01 17.42 9.06
CA PRO A 128 3.63 17.73 9.45
C PRO A 128 2.58 16.77 8.87
N LEU A 129 2.70 16.37 7.60
CA LEU A 129 1.81 15.36 7.01
C LEU A 129 2.00 14.00 7.69
N THR A 130 3.22 13.63 8.06
CA THR A 130 3.49 12.39 8.80
C THR A 130 2.72 12.37 10.12
N LEU A 131 2.75 13.47 10.87
CA LEU A 131 2.04 13.58 12.14
C LEU A 131 0.53 13.49 11.94
N GLN A 132 -0.03 14.17 10.94
CA GLN A 132 -1.46 14.08 10.62
C GLN A 132 -1.89 12.63 10.30
N LEU A 133 -1.08 11.90 9.52
CA LEU A 133 -1.37 10.49 9.20
C LEU A 133 -1.34 9.60 10.47
N ILE A 134 -0.39 9.84 11.37
CA ILE A 134 -0.28 9.12 12.66
C ILE A 134 -1.48 9.45 13.56
N GLU A 135 -1.81 10.73 13.70
CA GLU A 135 -2.93 11.22 14.52
C GLU A 135 -4.29 10.74 14.00
N ALA A 136 -4.41 10.54 12.69
CA ALA A 136 -5.58 9.91 12.06
C ALA A 136 -5.70 8.40 12.36
N GLY A 137 -4.74 7.80 13.08
CA GLY A 137 -4.75 6.39 13.45
C GLY A 137 -4.33 5.44 12.32
N LEU A 138 -3.79 5.96 11.22
CA LEU A 138 -3.38 5.13 10.09
C LEU A 138 -2.13 4.31 10.43
N PRO A 139 -1.95 3.11 9.83
CA PRO A 139 -0.78 2.28 10.05
C PRO A 139 0.43 2.79 9.26
N VAL A 140 0.99 3.92 9.69
CA VAL A 140 2.05 4.62 8.96
C VAL A 140 3.42 3.95 9.13
N MET A 141 4.18 3.88 8.05
CA MET A 141 5.63 3.68 8.01
C MET A 141 6.25 4.82 7.20
N LEU A 142 7.30 5.46 7.71
CA LEU A 142 7.97 6.56 7.03
C LEU A 142 9.15 6.06 6.20
N VAL A 143 9.27 6.57 4.97
CA VAL A 143 10.43 6.35 4.10
C VAL A 143 11.07 7.70 3.81
N VAL A 144 12.27 7.92 4.38
CA VAL A 144 13.11 9.07 4.11
C VAL A 144 13.95 8.77 2.86
N ASN A 145 13.46 9.21 1.70
CA ASN A 145 14.08 8.98 0.40
C ASN A 145 15.05 10.11 0.02
N MET A 146 15.82 9.93 -1.06
CA MET A 146 16.83 10.89 -1.55
C MET A 146 17.98 11.14 -0.55
N MET A 147 18.35 10.12 0.23
CA MET A 147 19.46 10.20 1.19
C MET A 147 20.79 10.56 0.52
N ASP A 148 21.02 10.14 -0.72
CA ASP A 148 22.23 10.46 -1.50
C ASP A 148 22.32 11.95 -1.81
N GLU A 149 21.20 12.60 -2.08
CA GLU A 149 21.15 14.03 -2.31
C GLU A 149 21.31 14.83 -1.00
N ALA A 150 20.74 14.35 0.10
CA ALA A 150 20.94 14.94 1.42
C ALA A 150 22.42 14.85 1.86
N GLU A 151 23.07 13.71 1.65
CA GLU A 151 24.50 13.52 1.92
C GLU A 151 25.35 14.50 1.09
N ARG A 152 25.01 14.71 -0.18
CA ARG A 152 25.72 15.64 -1.08
C ARG A 152 25.71 17.08 -0.58
N ILE A 153 24.66 17.49 0.13
CA ILE A 153 24.55 18.82 0.74
C ILE A 153 24.98 18.84 2.22
N GLY A 154 25.66 17.80 2.70
CA GLY A 154 26.20 17.71 4.05
C GLY A 154 25.15 17.47 5.14
N ARG A 155 23.96 16.98 4.79
CA ARG A 155 22.92 16.65 5.77
C ARG A 155 23.01 15.20 6.22
N THR A 156 22.90 15.01 7.52
CA THR A 156 22.81 13.69 8.16
C THR A 156 21.48 13.57 8.89
N ILE A 157 20.87 12.40 8.83
CA ILE A 157 19.56 12.13 9.45
C ILE A 157 19.71 10.86 10.28
N ASP A 158 19.44 10.99 11.58
CA ASP A 158 19.41 9.86 12.50
C ASP A 158 18.05 9.15 12.40
N ILE A 159 18.02 8.08 11.60
CA ILE A 159 16.83 7.31 11.29
C ILE A 159 16.28 6.57 12.52
N GLU A 160 17.15 6.10 13.41
CA GLU A 160 16.73 5.39 14.61
C GLU A 160 16.12 6.35 15.64
N LYS A 161 16.74 7.51 15.82
CA LYS A 161 16.17 8.58 16.66
C LYS A 161 14.84 9.07 16.09
N LEU A 162 14.75 9.28 14.78
CA LEU A 162 13.50 9.69 14.13
C LEU A 162 12.39 8.64 14.34
N SER A 163 12.70 7.35 14.19
CA SER A 163 11.76 6.25 14.43
C SER A 163 11.29 6.21 15.88
N ARG A 164 12.19 6.38 16.86
CA ARG A 164 11.83 6.44 18.28
C ARG A 164 10.94 7.63 18.61
N ILE A 165 11.22 8.80 18.05
CA ILE A 165 10.43 10.03 18.30
C ILE A 165 9.03 9.90 17.71
N LEU A 166 8.91 9.40 16.48
CA LEU A 166 7.63 9.29 15.79
C LEU A 166 6.80 8.08 16.25
N GLY A 167 7.42 7.09 16.90
CA GLY A 167 6.73 5.87 17.34
C GLY A 167 6.32 4.95 16.18
N ILE A 168 6.84 5.16 14.98
CA ILE A 168 6.57 4.36 13.77
C ILE A 168 7.87 3.84 13.15
N PRO A 169 7.83 2.77 12.33
CA PRO A 169 8.98 2.33 11.58
C PRO A 169 9.44 3.40 10.59
N VAL A 170 10.75 3.60 10.48
CA VAL A 170 11.37 4.52 9.52
C VAL A 170 12.43 3.78 8.71
N ALA A 171 12.40 3.93 7.39
CA ALA A 171 13.45 3.47 6.47
C ALA A 171 14.15 4.64 5.79
N ALA A 172 15.42 4.48 5.46
CA ALA A 172 16.19 5.42 4.65
C ALA A 172 16.47 4.81 3.27
N THR A 173 16.23 5.58 2.21
CA THR A 173 16.43 5.12 0.83
C THR A 173 17.06 6.19 -0.06
N ALA A 174 17.71 5.72 -1.12
CA ALA A 174 17.91 6.50 -2.34
C ALA A 174 17.39 5.65 -3.49
N ALA A 175 16.07 5.70 -3.69
CA ALA A 175 15.34 4.76 -4.53
C ALA A 175 15.83 4.78 -5.99
N ALA A 176 16.21 5.95 -6.51
CA ALA A 176 16.71 6.11 -7.89
C ALA A 176 17.99 5.31 -8.17
N ILE A 177 18.81 5.06 -7.14
CA ILE A 177 20.03 4.24 -7.22
C ILE A 177 19.90 2.90 -6.49
N ASN A 178 18.66 2.49 -6.20
CA ASN A 178 18.32 1.23 -5.54
C ASN A 178 18.98 1.02 -4.15
N ARG A 179 19.39 2.10 -3.47
CA ARG A 179 20.04 2.03 -2.16
C ARG A 179 18.98 2.03 -1.06
N GLY A 180 19.13 1.11 -0.09
CA GLY A 180 18.21 0.98 1.06
C GLY A 180 16.88 0.29 0.75
N MET A 181 16.63 -0.10 -0.50
CA MET A 181 15.34 -0.67 -0.93
C MET A 181 15.08 -2.07 -0.34
N THR A 182 16.11 -2.92 -0.23
CA THR A 182 15.99 -4.23 0.43
C THR A 182 15.62 -4.08 1.91
N GLU A 183 16.25 -3.13 2.60
CA GLU A 183 15.98 -2.84 4.01
C GLU A 183 14.57 -2.27 4.20
N PHE A 184 14.15 -1.35 3.33
CA PHE A 184 12.78 -0.86 3.27
C PHE A 184 11.78 -2.02 3.13
N LYS A 185 11.98 -2.91 2.16
CA LYS A 185 11.08 -4.06 1.93
C LYS A 185 11.03 -5.00 3.14
N ARG A 186 12.15 -5.22 3.82
CA ARG A 186 12.21 -5.99 5.09
C ARG A 186 11.38 -5.33 6.18
N LYS A 187 11.54 -4.03 6.41
CA LYS A 187 10.76 -3.30 7.42
C LYS A 187 9.26 -3.30 7.14
N VAL A 188 8.86 -3.26 5.86
CA VAL A 188 7.44 -3.43 5.47
C VAL A 188 6.93 -4.81 5.88
N ALA A 189 7.69 -5.88 5.63
CA ALA A 189 7.31 -7.24 6.04
C ALA A 189 7.12 -7.33 7.56
N GLU A 190 8.10 -6.88 8.34
CA GLU A 190 8.06 -6.93 9.80
C GLU A 190 6.93 -6.10 10.40
N TYR A 191 6.67 -4.92 9.84
CA TYR A 191 5.58 -4.08 10.29
C TYR A 191 4.22 -4.69 9.95
N GLY A 192 4.11 -5.27 8.75
CA GLY A 192 2.93 -6.00 8.32
C GLY A 192 2.62 -7.18 9.24
N GLU A 193 3.61 -7.99 9.61
CA GLU A 193 3.46 -9.12 10.53
C GLU A 193 2.96 -8.69 11.91
N LYS A 194 3.55 -7.64 12.49
CA LYS A 194 3.12 -7.08 13.80
C LYS A 194 1.69 -6.56 13.80
N ARG A 195 1.19 -6.11 12.65
CA ARG A 195 -0.18 -5.61 12.48
C ARG A 195 -1.21 -6.73 12.25
N ALA A 196 -0.74 -7.93 11.89
CA ALA A 196 -1.59 -9.10 11.68
C ALA A 196 -1.74 -9.98 12.94
N ALA A 197 -0.83 -9.82 13.91
CA ALA A 197 -0.84 -10.48 15.22
C ALA A 197 -1.75 -9.73 16.21
#